data_AF-E5WV35-F1
#
_entry.id   AF-E5WV35-F1
#
_cell.length_a   1.000
_cell.length_b   1.000
_cell.length_c   1.000
_cell.angle_alpha   90.00
_cell.angle_beta   90.00
_cell.angle_gamma   90.00
#
_symmetry.space_group_name_H-M   'P 1'
#
loop_
_entity.id
_entity.type
_entity.pdbx_description
1 polymer ?
#
loop_
_entity_poly.entity_id
_entity_poly.type
_entity_poly.pdbx_seq_one_letter_code
_entity_poly.pdbx_strand_id
1 'polypeptide(L)'
;MSDLELIFTMLGERVTTEISQKENPDTFTKNKQMAQHGGNVAGVAREQAEKELGGSVVSPENFLSDSDKQDDTLELPFFENNE
;
A
#
# COMPACT_ATOMS: atom_id res chain seq x y z
N MET A 1 -4.60 2.85 13.16
CA MET A 1 -4.16 3.64 11.99
C MET A 1 -4.38 5.12 12.29
N SER A 2 -3.33 5.93 12.19
CA SER A 2 -3.28 7.36 12.47
C SER A 2 -3.42 8.22 11.20
N ASP A 3 -3.61 9.52 11.39
CA ASP A 3 -3.72 10.48 10.28
C ASP A 3 -2.47 10.50 9.39
N LEU A 4 -1.27 10.44 9.99
CA LEU A 4 -0.02 10.40 9.23
C LEU A 4 0.12 9.11 8.43
N GLU A 5 -0.25 7.96 9.00
CA GLU A 5 -0.26 6.69 8.28
C GLU A 5 -1.21 6.74 7.08
N LEU A 6 -2.38 7.36 7.23
CA LEU A 6 -3.35 7.52 6.15
C LEU A 6 -2.80 8.46 5.06
N ILE A 7 -2.18 9.58 5.43
CA ILE A 7 -1.58 10.52 4.47
C ILE A 7 -0.48 9.85 3.65
N PHE A 8 0.44 9.10 4.28
CA PHE A 8 1.49 8.39 3.54
C PHE A 8 0.94 7.26 2.66
N THR A 9 -0.12 6.59 3.11
CA THR A 9 -0.82 5.58 2.31
C THR A 9 -1.40 6.20 1.05
N MET A 10 -2.15 7.30 1.19
CA MET A 10 -2.72 8.03 0.06
C MET A 10 -1.65 8.60 -0.88
N LEU A 11 -0.52 9.07 -0.33
CA LEU A 11 0.61 9.52 -1.13
C LEU A 11 1.14 8.39 -2.01
N GLY A 12 1.36 7.19 -1.45
CA GLY A 12 1.85 6.03 -2.18
C GLY A 12 0.89 5.58 -3.28
N GLU A 13 -0.41 5.54 -2.99
CA GLU A 13 -1.46 5.22 -3.96
C GLU A 13 -1.51 6.23 -5.11
N ARG A 14 -1.52 7.53 -4.78
CA ARG A 14 -1.63 8.58 -5.78
C ARG A 14 -0.40 8.63 -6.68
N VAL A 15 0.79 8.49 -6.10
CA VAL A 15 2.05 8.45 -6.87
C VAL A 15 2.10 7.20 -7.74
N THR A 16 1.74 6.02 -7.22
CA THR A 16 1.66 4.80 -8.03
C THR A 16 0.72 4.99 -9.22
N THR A 17 -0.43 5.62 -8.99
CA THR A 17 -1.42 5.90 -10.03
C THR A 17 -0.87 6.83 -11.10
N GLU A 18 -0.27 7.97 -10.70
CA GLU A 18 0.32 8.93 -11.65
C GLU A 18 1.46 8.31 -12.47
N ILE A 19 2.34 7.54 -11.83
CA ILE A 19 3.43 6.85 -12.52
C ILE A 19 2.86 5.81 -13.48
N SER A 20 1.88 5.02 -13.06
CA SER A 20 1.26 3.99 -13.91
C SER A 20 0.53 4.60 -15.10
N GLN A 21 -0.16 5.73 -14.93
CA GLN A 21 -0.80 6.45 -16.03
C GLN A 21 0.22 6.99 -17.04
N LYS A 22 1.38 7.46 -16.55
CA LYS A 22 2.45 7.99 -17.41
C LYS A 22 3.21 6.90 -18.16
N GLU A 23 3.55 5.81 -17.48
CA GLU A 23 4.38 4.73 -18.04
C GLU A 23 3.53 3.69 -18.82
N ASN A 24 2.23 3.65 -18.58
CA ASN A 24 1.25 2.73 -19.19
C ASN A 24 1.76 1.29 -19.30
N PRO A 25 2.08 0.64 -18.16
CA PRO A 25 2.69 -0.68 -18.15
C PRO A 25 1.75 -1.76 -18.70
N ASP A 26 2.24 -2.51 -19.69
CA ASP A 26 1.52 -3.57 -20.42
C ASP A 26 1.63 -4.96 -19.77
N THR A 27 2.46 -5.11 -18.74
CA THR A 27 2.72 -6.40 -18.08
C THR A 27 2.61 -6.29 -16.57
N PHE A 28 2.30 -7.41 -15.92
CA PHE A 28 2.26 -7.49 -14.47
C PHE A 28 3.60 -7.08 -13.83
N THR A 29 4.74 -7.52 -14.40
CA THR A 29 6.07 -7.19 -13.89
C THR A 29 6.31 -5.67 -13.88
N LYS A 30 5.92 -4.96 -14.94
CA LYS A 30 6.04 -3.50 -15.00
C LYS A 30 5.08 -2.82 -14.02
N ASN A 31 3.84 -3.30 -13.91
CA ASN A 31 2.89 -2.79 -12.91
C ASN A 31 3.43 -2.94 -11.48
N LYS A 32 4.04 -4.08 -11.16
CA LYS A 32 4.69 -4.32 -9.86
C LYS A 32 5.82 -3.31 -9.62
N GLN A 33 6.62 -2.99 -10.64
CA GLN A 33 7.65 -1.97 -10.52
C GLN A 33 7.03 -0.59 -10.22
N MET A 34 5.95 -0.19 -10.90
CA MET A 34 5.29 1.11 -10.65
C MET A 34 4.77 1.22 -9.22
N ALA A 35 4.19 0.13 -8.69
CA ALA A 35 3.75 0.06 -7.29
C ALA A 35 4.93 0.18 -6.31
N GLN A 36 6.07 -0.47 -6.60
CA GLN A 36 7.28 -0.31 -5.81
C GLN A 36 7.80 1.12 -5.83
N HIS A 37 7.74 1.80 -6.99
CA HIS A 37 8.13 3.21 -7.10
C HIS A 37 7.25 4.13 -6.26
N GLY A 38 5.92 4.01 -6.35
CA GLY A 38 5.02 4.83 -5.53
C GLY A 38 5.14 4.54 -4.04
N GLY A 39 5.28 3.27 -3.66
CA GLY A 39 5.57 2.88 -2.28
C GLY A 39 6.90 3.45 -1.75
N ASN A 40 7.95 3.47 -2.58
CA ASN A 40 9.25 4.05 -2.21
C ASN A 40 9.13 5.57 -1.96
N VAL A 41 8.39 6.30 -2.79
CA VAL A 41 8.17 7.75 -2.58
C VAL A 41 7.46 8.01 -1.26
N ALA A 42 6.41 7.25 -0.95
CA ALA A 42 5.73 7.36 0.35
C ALA A 42 6.65 6.96 1.52
N GLY A 43 7.46 5.92 1.35
CA GLY A 43 8.44 5.46 2.34
C GLY A 43 9.46 6.54 2.69
N VAL A 44 10.05 7.20 1.69
CA VAL A 44 10.99 8.31 1.89
C VAL A 44 10.31 9.49 2.60
N ALA A 45 9.08 9.84 2.23
CA ALA A 45 8.34 10.91 2.88
C ALA A 45 8.05 10.60 4.36
N ARG A 46 7.66 9.36 4.66
CA ARG A 46 7.46 8.86 6.03
C ARG A 46 8.76 8.94 6.84
N GLU A 47 9.86 8.42 6.32
CA GLU A 47 11.17 8.43 7.00
C GLU A 47 11.65 9.85 7.31
N GLN A 48 11.46 10.77 6.37
CA GLN A 48 11.80 12.18 6.59
C GLN A 48 10.91 12.78 7.70
N ALA A 49 9.60 12.50 7.70
CA ALA A 49 8.71 12.99 8.74
C ALA A 49 9.06 12.42 10.12
N GLU A 50 9.34 11.11 10.22
CA GLU A 50 9.78 10.47 11.48
C GLU A 50 11.05 11.09 12.03
N LYS A 51 12.00 11.44 11.15
CA LYS A 51 13.24 12.11 11.52
C LYS A 51 13.01 13.50 12.10
N GLU A 52 12.11 14.29 11.51
CA GLU A 52 11.77 15.64 11.99
C GLU A 52 10.94 15.61 13.27
N LEU A 53 10.05 14.61 13.41
CA LEU A 53 9.17 14.46 14.58
C LEU A 53 9.85 13.75 15.76
N GLY A 54 10.98 13.07 15.53
CA GLY A 54 11.74 12.38 16.56
C GLY A 54 11.13 11.05 17.02
N GLY A 55 10.28 10.42 16.19
CA GLY A 55 9.60 9.18 16.55
C GLY A 55 8.87 8.52 15.38
N SER A 56 8.48 7.26 15.57
CA SER A 56 7.67 6.50 14.60
C SER A 56 6.32 7.17 14.40
N VAL A 57 5.90 7.31 13.14
CA VAL A 57 4.53 7.73 12.78
C VAL A 57 3.60 6.53 12.59
N VAL A 58 4.16 5.32 12.59
CA VAL A 58 3.43 4.06 12.47
C VAL A 58 2.95 3.60 13.85
N SER A 59 1.66 3.28 13.94
CA SER A 59 1.03 2.77 15.15
C SER A 59 1.22 1.25 15.28
N PRO A 60 1.45 0.70 16.48
CA PRO A 60 1.46 -0.75 16.70
C PRO A 60 0.06 -1.37 16.68
N GLU A 61 -1.00 -0.56 16.59
CA GLU A 61 -2.39 -1.02 16.60
C GLU A 61 -2.72 -1.79 15.31
N ASN A 62 -3.24 -3.01 15.48
CA ASN A 62 -3.80 -3.80 14.39
C ASN A 62 -5.33 -3.83 14.53
N PHE A 63 -6.03 -3.63 13.41
CA PHE A 63 -7.49 -3.76 13.38
C PHE A 63 -7.95 -5.21 13.58
N LEU A 64 -7.19 -6.18 13.05
CA LEU A 64 -7.48 -7.60 13.21
C LEU A 64 -6.89 -8.11 14.52
N SER A 65 -7.71 -8.78 15.33
CA SER A 65 -7.23 -9.49 16.50
C SER A 65 -6.49 -10.77 16.09
N ASP A 66 -5.64 -11.32 16.96
CA ASP A 66 -4.93 -12.57 16.67
C ASP A 66 -5.89 -13.75 16.44
N SER A 67 -7.10 -13.70 16.98
CA SER A 67 -8.17 -14.67 16.73
C SER A 67 -8.81 -14.57 15.34
N ASP A 68 -8.79 -13.40 14.71
CA ASP A 68 -9.41 -13.18 13.39
C ASP A 68 -8.52 -13.68 12.24
N LYS A 69 -7.25 -14.00 12.52
CA LYS A 69 -6.28 -14.48 11.53
C LYS A 69 -6.48 -15.94 11.10
N GLN A 70 -7.47 -16.65 11.67
CA GLN A 70 -7.70 -18.08 11.39
C GLN A 70 -8.72 -18.36 10.27
N ASP A 71 -9.40 -17.34 9.73
CA ASP A 71 -10.34 -17.52 8.61
C ASP A 71 -9.66 -17.24 7.25
N ASP A 72 -8.63 -18.02 6.92
CA ASP A 72 -8.04 -18.09 5.57
C ASP A 72 -8.97 -18.80 4.55
N THR A 73 -10.21 -19.14 4.96
CA THR A 73 -11.23 -19.80 4.12
C THR A 73 -12.21 -18.84 3.44
N LEU A 74 -12.00 -17.53 3.51
CA LEU A 74 -12.70 -16.58 2.65
C LEU A 74 -12.19 -16.75 1.21
N GLU A 75 -12.69 -17.77 0.52
CA GLU A 75 -12.65 -17.86 -0.94
C GLU A 75 -13.18 -16.54 -1.50
N LEU A 76 -12.26 -15.72 -2.02
CA LEU A 76 -12.65 -14.64 -2.91
C LEU A 76 -13.45 -15.30 -4.03
N PRO A 77 -14.68 -14.84 -4.34
CA PRO A 77 -15.46 -15.42 -5.43
C PRO A 77 -14.68 -15.17 -6.72
N PHE A 78 -13.90 -16.16 -7.13
CA PHE A 78 -13.37 -16.22 -8.47
C PHE A 78 -14.60 -16.29 -9.38
N PHE A 79 -14.85 -15.21 -10.11
CA PHE A 79 -15.76 -15.28 -11.25
C PHE A 79 -15.12 -16.26 -12.23
N GLU A 80 -15.58 -17.51 -12.21
CA GLU A 80 -15.49 -18.41 -13.35
C GLU A 80 -16.26 -17.74 -14.50
N ASN A 81 -15.57 -16.91 -15.28
CA ASN A 81 -16.00 -16.62 -16.63
C ASN A 81 -15.40 -17.70 -17.52
N ASN A 82 -16.16 -18.79 -17.63
CA ASN A 82 -16.09 -19.70 -18.76
C ASN A 82 -16.53 -18.96 -20.04
N GLU A 83 -15.76 -19.17 -21.11
CA GLU A 83 -15.93 -18.69 -22.51
C GLU A 83 -15.47 -17.26 -22.85
#